data_AF-A0A453SAS4-F1
#
_entry.id   AF-A0A453SAS4-F1
#
_cell.length_a   1.000
_cell.length_b   1.000
_cell.length_c   1.000
_cell.angle_alpha   90.00
_cell.angle_beta   90.00
_cell.angle_gamma   90.00
#
_symmetry.space_group_name_H-M   'P 1'
#
loop_
_entity.id
_entity.type
_entity.pdbx_description
1 polymer ?
#
loop_
_entity_poly.entity_id
_entity_poly.type
_entity_poly.pdbx_seq_one_letter_code
_entity_poly.pdbx_strand_id
1 'polypeptide(L)' 'MILNETLRLYPPAVATIRRAKVDVTLGDLAIPRDTELLIPIMAIHHDA' A
#
# COMPACT_ATOMS: atom_id res chain seq x y z
N MET A 1 7.54 -7.37 -20.73
CA MET A 1 6.36 -8.26 -20.51
C MET A 1 5.12 -7.39 -20.54
N ILE A 2 4.14 -7.69 -21.40
CA ILE A 2 2.96 -6.83 -21.60
C ILE A 2 2.04 -6.87 -20.38
N LEU A 3 1.64 -8.06 -19.91
CA LEU A 3 0.66 -8.19 -18.82
C LEU A 3 1.11 -7.52 -17.51
N ASN A 4 2.34 -7.77 -17.08
CA ASN A 4 2.86 -7.19 -15.83
C ASN A 4 2.93 -5.66 -15.91
N GLU A 5 3.31 -5.12 -17.06
CA GLU A 5 3.40 -3.67 -17.25
C GLU A 5 2.01 -3.03 -17.33
N THR A 6 1.04 -3.69 -17.96
CA THR A 6 -0.36 -3.26 -17.91
C THR A 6 -0.89 -3.22 -16.48
N LEU A 7 -0.60 -4.23 -15.65
CA LEU A 7 -1.03 -4.25 -14.25
C LEU A 7 -0.30 -3.21 -13.38
N ARG A 8 0.96 -2.89 -13.72
CA ARG A 8 1.70 -1.82 -13.05
C ARG A 8 1.10 -0.45 -13.34
N LEU A 9 0.86 -0.13 -14.62
CA LEU A 9 0.31 1.16 -15.07
C LEU A 9 -1.19 1.32 -14.79
N TYR A 10 -1.95 0.23 -14.89
CA TYR A 10 -3.42 0.21 -14.76
C TYR A 10 -3.86 -0.89 -13.78
N PRO A 11 -3.54 -0.77 -12.48
CA PRO A 11 -3.93 -1.77 -11.50
C PRO A 11 -5.46 -1.81 -11.33
N PRO A 12 -6.10 -3.01 -11.30
CA PRO A 12 -7.54 -3.12 -11.06
C PRO A 12 -7.99 -2.62 -9.69
N ALA A 13 -7.09 -2.68 -8.69
CA ALA A 13 -7.30 -2.15 -7.34
C ALA A 13 -6.35 -0.99 -7.09
N VAL A 14 -6.91 0.21 -6.83
CA VAL A 14 -6.12 1.44 -6.67
C VAL A 14 -5.47 1.58 -5.29
N ALA A 15 -6.08 0.97 -4.27
CA ALA A 15 -5.61 0.98 -2.89
C ALA A 15 -6.18 -0.21 -2.11
N THR A 16 -5.58 -0.53 -0.96
CA THR A 16 -6.11 -1.48 0.01
C THR A 16 -6.07 -0.89 1.42
N ILE A 17 -7.01 -1.28 2.28
CA ILE A 17 -7.06 -0.84 3.68
C ILE A 17 -6.60 -1.99 4.57
N ARG A 18 -5.72 -1.67 5.51
CA ARG A 18 -5.23 -2.59 6.56
C ARG A 18 -5.46 -1.99 7.92
N ARG A 19 -5.57 -2.84 8.94
CA ARG A 19 -5.63 -2.41 10.34
C ARG A 19 -4.46 -3.02 11.11
N ALA A 20 -3.75 -2.20 11.87
CA ALA A 20 -2.68 -2.65 12.74
C ALA A 20 -3.24 -3.54 13.86
N LYS A 21 -2.82 -4.82 13.91
CA LYS A 21 -3.29 -5.75 14.96
C LYS A 21 -2.57 -5.56 16.30
N VAL A 22 -1.40 -4.95 16.24
CA VAL A 22 -0.50 -4.66 17.37
C VAL A 22 0.19 -3.34 17.10
N ASP A 23 0.72 -2.73 18.15
CA ASP A 23 1.61 -1.59 18.00
C ASP A 23 2.82 -2.01 17.17
N VAL A 24 3.12 -1.26 16.11
CA VAL A 24 4.18 -1.60 15.15
C VAL A 24 4.90 -0.34 14.70
N THR A 25 6.16 -0.45 14.36
CA THR A 25 6.94 0.65 13.77
C THR A 25 7.13 0.37 12.28
N LEU A 26 6.77 1.33 11.43
CA LEU A 26 6.96 1.28 9.98
C LEU A 26 7.92 2.40 9.59
N GLY A 27 9.17 2.04 9.27
CA GLY A 27 10.25 3.02 9.12
C GLY A 27 10.48 3.75 10.46
N ASP A 28 10.39 5.08 10.44
CA ASP A 28 10.51 5.93 11.63
C ASP A 28 9.14 6.28 12.27
N LEU A 29 8.04 5.70 11.77
CA LEU A 29 6.69 5.98 12.26
C LEU A 29 6.20 4.90 13.23
N ALA A 30 5.82 5.30 14.44
CA ALA A 30 5.09 4.44 15.37
C ALA A 30 3.60 4.42 15.01
N ILE A 31 3.07 3.22 14.75
CA ILE A 31 1.66 2.96 14.40
C ILE A 31 1.02 2.17 15.54
N PRO A 32 0.10 2.78 16.31
CA PRO A 32 -0.62 2.08 17.37
C PRO A 32 -1.55 0.99 16.82
N ARG A 33 -1.90 0.02 17.67
CA ARG A 33 -2.94 -0.98 17.42
C ARG A 33 -4.25 -0.30 17.01
N ASP A 34 -5.00 -0.99 16.17
CA ASP A 34 -6.30 -0.61 15.62
C ASP A 34 -6.28 0.59 14.66
N THR A 35 -5.10 1.17 14.38
CA THR A 35 -4.93 2.18 13.35
C THR A 35 -5.25 1.62 11.96
N GLU A 36 -6.08 2.32 11.19
CA GLU A 36 -6.36 2.01 9.79
C GLU A 36 -5.32 2.67 8.87
N LEU A 37 -4.79 1.87 7.95
CA LEU A 37 -3.75 2.24 7.02
C LEU A 37 -4.28 2.07 5.60
N LEU A 38 -4.35 3.16 4.85
CA LEU A 38 -4.61 3.12 3.42
C LEU A 38 -3.27 2.93 2.70
N ILE A 39 -3.12 1.80 1.99
CA ILE A 39 -1.95 1.48 1.18
C ILE A 39 -2.29 1.78 -0.28
N PRO A 40 -1.75 2.87 -0.87
CA PRO A 40 -2.09 3.28 -2.24
C PRO A 40 -1.26 2.50 -3.27
N ILE A 41 -1.85 1.42 -3.81
CA ILE A 41 -1.20 0.55 -4.81
C ILE A 41 -0.77 1.35 -6.04
N MET A 42 -1.64 2.23 -6.55
CA MET A 42 -1.35 3.04 -7.74
C MET A 42 -0.16 3.99 -7.53
N ALA A 43 -0.05 4.61 -6.35
CA ALA A 43 1.06 5.50 -6.04
C ALA A 43 2.38 4.73 -5.97
N ILE A 44 2.38 3.57 -5.31
CA ILE A 44 3.57 2.71 -5.18
C ILE A 44 4.06 2.22 -6.56
N HIS A 45 3.14 1.87 -7.47
CA HIS A 45 3.52 1.43 -8.83
C HIS A 45 4.07 2.56 -9.73
N HIS A 46 3.82 3.82 -9.39
CA HIS A 46 4.27 5.00 -10.12
C HIS A 46 5.35 5.80 -9.38
N ASP A 47 5.94 5.23 -8.32
CA ASP A 47 7.08 5.82 -7.64
C ASP A 47 8.33 5.82 -8.55
N ALA A 48 9.18 6.85 -8.43
CA ALA A 48 10.26 7.18 -9.38
C ALA A 48 11.61 6.54 -9.04
#